data_AF-A0A536ZVI9-F1
#
_entry.id   AF-A0A536ZVI9-F1
#
_cell.length_a   1.000
_cell.length_b   1.000
_cell.length_c   1.000
_cell.angle_alpha   90.00
_cell.angle_beta   90.00
_cell.angle_gamma   90.00
#
_symmetry.space_group_name_H-M   'P 1'
#
loop_
_entity.id
_entity.type
_entity.pdbx_description
1 polymer ?
#
loop_
_entity_poly.entity_id
_entity_poly.type
_entity_poly.pdbx_seq_one_letter_code
_entity_poly.pdbx_strand_id
1 'polypeptide(L)' 'REGDTILTAVLTARRYLAESAGGEDTRAGFCLMGACQECWVAVDGTRARACSTSVTAGMSVATGGHVTVG' A
#
# COMPACT_ATOMS: atom_id res chain seq x y z
N ARG A 1 -4.69 -3.13 -12.18
CA ARG A 1 -4.73 -2.90 -13.64
C ARG A 1 -4.46 -1.42 -13.91
N GLU A 2 -4.23 -1.00 -15.15
CA GLU A 2 -4.18 0.44 -15.46
C GLU A 2 -5.51 1.10 -15.07
N GLY A 3 -5.45 2.25 -14.39
CA GLY A 3 -6.61 2.91 -13.78
C GLY A 3 -6.96 2.46 -12.36
N ASP A 4 -6.39 1.36 -11.86
CA ASP A 4 -6.50 0.98 -10.45
C ASP A 4 -5.53 1.79 -9.57
N THR A 5 -5.89 1.93 -8.30
CA THR A 5 -4.92 2.33 -7.27
C THR A 5 -4.06 1.14 -6.86
N ILE A 6 -2.90 1.40 -6.28
CA ILE A 6 -2.06 0.34 -5.70
C ILE A 6 -2.87 -0.48 -4.69
N LEU A 7 -3.72 0.16 -3.89
CA LEU A 7 -4.55 -0.53 -2.92
C LEU A 7 -5.50 -1.54 -3.58
N THR A 8 -6.26 -1.13 -4.60
CA THR A 8 -7.18 -2.04 -5.30
C THR A 8 -6.43 -3.15 -6.03
N ALA A 9 -5.28 -2.83 -6.64
CA ALA A 9 -4.42 -3.83 -7.26
C ALA A 9 -3.86 -4.86 -6.27
N VAL A 10 -3.44 -4.43 -5.07
CA VAL A 10 -2.98 -5.37 -4.03
C VAL A 10 -4.13 -6.23 -3.51
N LEU A 11 -5.29 -5.63 -3.20
CA LEU A 11 -6.43 -6.35 -2.62
C LEU A 11 -7.12 -7.30 -3.60
N THR A 12 -6.88 -7.16 -4.91
CA THR A 12 -7.32 -8.16 -5.90
C THR A 12 -6.39 -9.37 -5.97
N ALA A 13 -5.16 -9.26 -5.48
CA ALA A 13 -4.17 -10.34 -5.45
C ALA A 13 -3.94 -10.93 -4.03
N ARG A 14 -4.22 -10.15 -2.97
CA ARG A 14 -3.97 -10.48 -1.56
C ARG A 14 -5.15 -10.03 -0.69
N ARG A 15 -5.26 -10.56 0.53
CA ARG A 15 -6.38 -10.24 1.44
C ARG A 15 -6.17 -8.95 2.25
N TYR A 16 -4.93 -8.48 2.39
CA TYR A 16 -4.56 -7.31 3.18
C TYR A 16 -3.39 -6.59 2.51
N LEU A 17 -3.19 -5.32 2.87
CA LEU A 17 -2.09 -4.49 2.38
C LEU A 17 -0.80 -4.80 3.14
N ALA A 18 -0.83 -4.79 4.46
CA ALA A 18 0.34 -5.02 5.31
C ALA A 18 -0.06 -5.52 6.70
N GLU A 19 0.88 -6.12 7.44
CA GLU A 19 0.69 -6.42 8.87
C GLU A 19 0.88 -5.16 9.70
N SER A 20 0.16 -5.03 10.81
CA SER A 20 0.37 -4.00 11.82
C SER A 20 1.78 -4.10 12.40
N ALA A 21 2.32 -3.01 12.92
CA ALA A 21 3.69 -2.97 13.43
C ALA A 21 3.95 -4.01 14.55
N GLY A 22 2.89 -4.43 15.27
CA GLY A 22 2.94 -5.50 16.28
C GLY A 22 2.65 -6.90 15.76
N GLY A 23 2.34 -7.09 14.47
CA GLY A 23 2.04 -8.40 13.87
C GLY A 23 0.70 -9.03 14.27
N GLU A 24 -0.02 -8.48 15.24
CA GLU A 24 -1.28 -9.06 15.74
C GLU A 24 -2.47 -8.82 14.80
N ASP A 25 -2.40 -7.80 13.94
CA ASP A 25 -3.48 -7.39 13.05
C ASP A 25 -3.00 -7.17 11.61
N THR A 26 -3.94 -7.23 10.66
CA THR A 26 -3.70 -6.88 9.25
C THR A 26 -4.38 -5.58 8.89
N ARG A 27 -3.71 -4.76 8.08
CA ARG A 27 -4.18 -3.47 7.58
C ARG A 27 -4.46 -3.58 6.09
N ALA A 28 -5.58 -3.04 5.66
CA ALA A 28 -5.89 -2.85 4.24
C ALA A 28 -5.94 -1.36 3.87
N GLY A 29 -6.46 -0.52 4.75
CA GLY A 29 -6.85 0.84 4.43
C GLY A 29 -8.24 0.86 3.82
N PHE A 30 -9.18 1.52 4.50
CA PHE A 30 -10.61 1.48 4.15
C PHE A 30 -11.16 2.80 3.60
N CYS A 31 -10.50 3.93 3.88
CA CYS A 31 -11.08 5.25 3.58
C CYS A 31 -10.98 5.67 2.10
N LEU A 32 -10.11 5.04 1.31
CA LEU A 32 -9.85 5.40 -0.10
C LEU A 32 -9.39 6.86 -0.37
N MET A 33 -9.10 7.63 0.69
CA MET A 33 -8.72 9.05 0.61
C MET A 33 -7.51 9.40 1.49
N GLY A 34 -6.89 8.38 2.09
CA GLY A 34 -5.67 8.52 2.89
C GLY A 34 -5.85 9.10 4.30
N ALA A 35 -7.08 9.20 4.79
CA ALA A 35 -7.40 9.66 6.15
C ALA A 35 -7.18 8.59 7.23
N CYS A 36 -7.39 7.30 6.89
CA CYS A 36 -7.21 6.17 7.83
C CYS A 36 -5.75 5.91 8.22
N GLN A 37 -4.78 6.45 7.47
CA GLN A 37 -3.33 6.26 7.69
C GLN A 37 -2.83 4.80 7.62
N GLU A 38 -3.66 3.85 7.20
CA GLU A 38 -3.28 2.45 7.10
C GLU A 38 -2.73 2.06 5.72
N CYS A 39 -2.92 2.91 4.70
CA CYS A 39 -2.62 2.60 3.30
C CYS A 39 -1.17 2.88 2.86
N TRP A 40 -0.22 2.99 3.79
CA TRP A 40 1.18 3.30 3.45
C TRP A 40 1.92 2.11 2.84
N VAL A 41 2.65 2.38 1.77
CA VAL A 41 3.55 1.46 1.06
C VAL A 41 4.83 2.17 0.64
N ALA A 42 5.83 1.41 0.19
CA ALA A 42 6.94 1.95 -0.57
C ALA A 42 6.72 1.68 -2.06
N VAL A 43 6.92 2.70 -2.89
CA VAL A 43 6.89 2.63 -4.35
C VAL A 43 8.25 3.08 -4.83
N ASP A 44 8.99 2.18 -5.46
CA ASP A 44 10.36 2.43 -5.93
C ASP A 44 11.25 3.03 -4.82
N GLY A 45 11.11 2.49 -3.60
CA GLY A 45 11.83 2.94 -2.39
C GLY A 45 11.25 4.18 -1.71
N THR A 46 10.28 4.87 -2.31
CA THR A 46 9.69 6.10 -1.76
C THR A 46 8.35 5.84 -1.08
N ARG A 47 8.10 6.49 0.07
CA ARG A 47 6.83 6.35 0.79
C ARG A 47 5.66 6.92 -0.03
N ALA A 48 4.61 6.13 -0.23
CA ALA A 48 3.40 6.55 -0.93
C ALA A 48 2.12 6.00 -0.29
N ARG A 49 0.98 6.63 -0.58
CA ARG A 49 -0.35 6.17 -0.14
C ARG A 49 -0.95 5.26 -1.21
N ALA A 50 -1.00 3.96 -0.93
CA ALA A 50 -1.55 2.96 -1.85
C ALA A 50 -2.98 3.29 -2.29
N CYS A 51 -3.77 3.90 -1.42
CA CYS A 51 -5.17 4.22 -1.65
C CYS A 51 -5.42 5.41 -2.60
N SER A 52 -4.39 6.18 -2.96
CA SER A 52 -4.52 7.33 -3.88
C SER A 52 -3.46 7.35 -4.98
N THR A 53 -2.56 6.38 -5.00
CA THR A 53 -1.51 6.27 -6.02
C THR A 53 -1.96 5.28 -7.08
N SER A 54 -2.04 5.73 -8.34
CA SER A 54 -2.37 4.88 -9.49
C SER A 54 -1.26 3.88 -9.78
N VAL A 55 -1.63 2.68 -10.22
CA VAL A 55 -0.67 1.67 -10.69
C VAL A 55 -0.17 2.04 -12.08
N THR A 56 1.15 1.92 -12.27
CA THR A 56 1.80 2.00 -13.58
C THR A 56 2.58 0.71 -13.86
N ALA A 57 2.79 0.40 -15.14
CA ALA A 57 3.58 -0.76 -15.55
C ALA A 57 5.05 -0.61 -15.10
N GLY A 58 5.64 -1.70 -14.60
CA GLY A 58 7.04 -1.71 -14.14
C GLY A 58 7.27 -1.14 -12.73
N MET A 59 6.23 -0.64 -12.06
CA MET A 59 6.31 -0.15 -10.68
C MET A 59 6.69 -1.27 -9.70
N SER A 60 7.63 -1.00 -8.79
CA SER A 60 7.95 -1.89 -7.67
C SER A 60 7.28 -1.42 -6.39
N VAL A 61 6.34 -2.22 -5.86
CA VAL A 61 5.60 -1.93 -4.63
C VAL A 61 6.04 -2.87 -3.51
N ALA A 62 6.50 -2.31 -2.40
CA ALA A 62 6.78 -3.08 -1.18
C ALA A 62 5.74 -2.76 -0.09
N THR A 63 5.14 -3.83 0.43
CA THR A 63 4.17 -3.80 1.52
C THR A 63 4.82 -4.24 2.83
N GLY A 64 4.43 -3.64 3.96
CA GLY A 64 4.84 -4.12 5.29
C GLY A 64 6.19 -3.61 5.80
N GLY A 65 6.94 -2.84 5.00
CA GLY A 65 8.19 -2.23 5.44
C GLY A 65 7.99 -0.78 5.90
N HIS A 66 8.53 -0.44 7.07
CA HIS A 66 9.02 0.91 7.30
C HIS A 66 9.88 1.31 6.09
N VAL A 67 9.59 2.45 5.48
CA VAL A 67 10.52 3.05 4.53
C VAL A 67 11.80 3.29 5.30
N THR A 68 12.86 2.52 5.02
CA THR A 68 14.20 2.83 5.49
C THR A 68 14.62 4.08 4.74
N VAL A 69 14.32 5.23 5.35
CA VAL A 69 14.92 6.50 4.95
C VAL A 69 16.39 6.37 5.34
N GLY A 70 17.26 6.28 4.33
CA GLY A 70 18.70 6.47 4.52
C GLY A 70 19.00 7.88 4.99
#